data_AF-J0S138-F1
#
_entry.id   AF-J0S138-F1
#
_cell.length_a   1.000
_cell.length_b   1.000
_cell.length_c   1.000
_cell.angle_alpha   90.00
_cell.angle_beta   90.00
_cell.angle_gamma   90.00
#
_symmetry.space_group_name_H-M   'P 1'
#
loop_
_entity.id
_entity.type
_entity.pdbx_description
1 polymer ?
#
loop_
_entity_poly.entity_id
_entity_poly.type
_entity_poly.pdbx_seq_one_letter_code
_entity_poly.pdbx_strand_id
1 'polypeptide(L)' 'MPYKWVSNKDVDEAVVVIMNTLEEGKEFPEWLRRTLQGAIDDSDPVYVRYFYDQVKKFAPSSLKVFGETPVV' A
#
# COMPACT_ATOMS: atom_id res chain seq x y z
N MET A 1 8.33 -2.36 -8.68
CA MET A 1 8.37 -1.94 -7.27
C MET A 1 9.58 -2.57 -6.63
N PRO A 2 10.57 -1.79 -6.18
CA PRO A 2 11.57 -2.31 -5.25
C PRO A 2 10.85 -2.85 -4.00
N TYR A 3 11.45 -3.84 -3.33
CA TYR A 3 10.95 -4.36 -2.05
C TYR A 3 10.93 -3.28 -0.94
N LYS A 4 11.41 -2.07 -1.20
CA LYS A 4 11.54 -0.96 -0.26
C LYS A 4 11.25 0.37 -0.95
N TRP A 5 10.39 1.20 -0.37
CA TRP A 5 10.14 2.57 -0.81
C TRP A 5 11.26 3.50 -0.37
N VAL A 6 11.72 4.34 -1.29
CA VAL A 6 12.77 5.34 -1.04
C VAL A 6 12.31 6.76 -1.37
N SER A 7 11.08 6.91 -1.84
CA SER A 7 10.47 8.19 -2.17
C SER A 7 8.95 8.13 -2.03
N ASN A 8 8.32 9.30 -1.85
CA ASN A 8 6.86 9.40 -1.89
C ASN A 8 6.29 8.96 -3.25
N LYS A 9 7.05 9.14 -4.33
CA LYS A 9 6.64 8.70 -5.67
C LYS A 9 6.44 7.18 -5.73
N ASP A 10 7.31 6.39 -5.10
CA ASP A 10 7.17 4.93 -5.06
C ASP A 10 5.88 4.51 -4.34
N VAL A 11 5.53 5.24 -3.27
CA VAL A 11 4.29 5.05 -2.52
C VAL A 11 3.08 5.44 -3.35
N ASP A 12 3.13 6.58 -4.04
CA ASP A 12 2.04 7.05 -4.90
C ASP A 12 1.75 6.05 -6.02
N GLU A 13 2.80 5.50 -6.66
CA GLU A 13 2.64 4.45 -7.67
C GLU A 13 2.00 3.18 -7.09
N ALA A 14 2.37 2.78 -5.88
CA ALA A 14 1.74 1.65 -5.19
C ALA A 14 0.25 1.90 -4.91
N VAL A 15 -0.11 3.12 -4.50
CA VAL A 15 -1.51 3.52 -4.24
C VAL A 15 -2.32 3.51 -5.53
N VAL A 16 -1.77 4.00 -6.65
CA VAL A 16 -2.44 3.93 -7.97
C VAL A 16 -2.71 2.48 -8.37
N VAL A 17 -1.76 1.57 -8.15
CA VAL A 17 -1.97 0.14 -8.43
C VAL A 17 -3.09 -0.45 -7.58
N ILE A 18 -3.18 -0.10 -6.29
CA ILE A 18 -4.29 -0.49 -5.41
C ILE A 18 -5.62 0.03 -5.98
N MET A 19 -5.70 1.32 -6.33
CA MET A 19 -6.91 1.92 -6.88
C MET A 19 -7.39 1.20 -8.13
N ASN A 20 -6.50 1.01 -9.12
CA ASN A 20 -6.83 0.31 -10.35
C ASN A 20 -7.31 -1.13 -10.09
N THR A 21 -6.67 -1.82 -9.14
CA THR A 21 -7.06 -3.18 -8.77
C THR A 21 -8.47 -3.23 -8.18
N LEU A 22 -8.84 -2.26 -7.35
CA LEU A 22 -10.18 -2.15 -6.79
C LEU A 22 -11.23 -1.80 -7.84
N GLU A 23 -10.89 -0.92 -8.78
CA GLU A 23 -11.77 -0.51 -9.88
C GLU A 23 -12.11 -1.68 -10.82
N GLU A 24 -11.19 -2.61 -11.02
CA GLU A 24 -11.46 -3.84 -11.81
C GLU A 24 -12.53 -4.75 -11.18
N GLY A 25 -13.00 -4.46 -9.96
CA GLY A 25 -14.08 -5.18 -9.29
C GLY A 25 -13.73 -6.63 -8.92
N LYS A 26 -12.47 -7.01 -9.06
CA LYS A 26 -11.95 -8.34 -8.72
C LYS A 26 -11.52 -8.36 -7.25
N GLU A 27 -11.46 -9.58 -6.70
CA GLU A 27 -10.83 -9.81 -5.41
C GLU A 27 -9.38 -9.28 -5.43
N PHE A 28 -8.97 -8.64 -4.33
CA PHE A 28 -7.63 -8.08 -4.23
C PHE A 28 -6.59 -9.21 -4.36
N PRO A 29 -5.72 -9.21 -5.39
CA PRO A 29 -4.85 -10.34 -5.67
C PRO A 29 -3.88 -10.62 -4.53
N GLU A 30 -3.80 -11.88 -4.10
CA GLU A 30 -2.92 -12.31 -3.00
C GLU A 30 -1.44 -12.02 -3.29
N TRP A 31 -0.99 -12.10 -4.54
CA TRP A 31 0.38 -11.75 -4.91
C TRP A 31 0.68 -10.26 -4.68
N LEU A 32 -0.29 -9.38 -4.98
CA LEU A 32 -0.16 -7.93 -4.80
C LEU A 32 -0.14 -7.60 -3.31
N ARG A 33 -1.01 -8.25 -2.53
CA ARG A 33 -1.02 -8.14 -1.07
C ARG A 33 0.35 -8.48 -0.47
N ARG A 34 0.93 -9.62 -0.84
CA ARG A 34 2.26 -10.03 -0.35
C ARG A 34 3.37 -9.07 -0.75
N THR A 35 3.31 -8.56 -1.99
CA THR A 35 4.29 -7.61 -2.51
C THR A 35 4.25 -6.30 -1.73
N LEU A 36 3.05 -5.77 -1.48
CA LEU A 36 2.85 -4.55 -0.70
C LEU A 36 3.20 -4.76 0.77
N GLN A 37 2.89 -5.93 1.35
CA GLN A 37 3.29 -6.23 2.72
C GLN A 37 4.81 -6.26 2.87
N GLY A 38 5.54 -6.89 1.94
CA GLY A 38 7.01 -6.83 1.94
C GLY A 38 7.53 -5.40 1.83
N ALA A 39 6.90 -4.57 0.98
CA ALA A 39 7.25 -3.15 0.89
C ALA A 39 6.98 -2.39 2.19
N ILE A 40 5.87 -2.67 2.89
CA ILE A 40 5.57 -2.10 4.20
C ILE A 40 6.62 -2.51 5.23
N ASP A 41 7.01 -3.78 5.25
CA ASP A 41 7.93 -4.34 6.25
C ASP A 41 9.38 -3.83 6.08
N ASP A 42 9.83 -3.62 4.84
CA ASP A 42 11.22 -3.23 4.53
C ASP A 42 11.44 -1.71 4.39
N SER A 43 10.37 -0.92 4.31
CA SER A 43 10.43 0.54 4.12
C SER A 43 10.70 1.31 5.40
N ASP A 44 11.26 2.52 5.24
CA ASP A 44 11.38 3.44 6.38
C ASP A 44 9.97 3.81 6.91
N PRO A 45 9.79 3.87 8.25
CA PRO A 45 8.51 4.25 8.87
C PRO A 45 7.87 5.52 8.29
N VAL A 46 8.67 6.49 7.81
CA VAL A 46 8.12 7.70 7.18
C VAL A 46 7.30 7.39 5.92
N TYR A 47 7.77 6.45 5.09
CA TYR A 47 7.08 6.05 3.87
C TYR A 47 5.91 5.11 4.16
N VAL A 48 6.05 4.24 5.16
CA VAL A 48 4.93 3.40 5.63
C VAL A 48 3.77 4.25 6.12
N ARG A 49 4.07 5.27 6.95
CA ARG A 49 3.04 6.21 7.41
C ARG A 49 2.39 6.95 6.25
N TYR A 50 3.21 7.46 5.33
CA TYR A 50 2.72 8.14 4.13
C TYR A 50 1.82 7.23 3.29
N PHE A 51 2.16 5.94 3.15
CA PHE A 51 1.34 4.94 2.47
C PHE A 51 -0.03 4.79 3.11
N TYR A 52 -0.11 4.57 4.42
CA TYR A 52 -1.40 4.46 5.10
C TYR A 52 -2.24 5.75 4.99
N ASP A 53 -1.60 6.92 5.03
CA ASP A 53 -2.27 8.21 4.81
C ASP A 53 -2.87 8.30 3.39
N GLN A 54 -2.13 7.91 2.35
CA GLN A 54 -2.62 7.91 0.97
C GLN A 54 -3.72 6.86 0.76
N VAL A 55 -3.55 5.65 1.28
CA VAL A 55 -4.56 4.58 1.19
C VAL A 55 -5.86 5.01 1.87
N LYS A 56 -5.79 5.61 3.06
CA LYS A 56 -6.97 6.12 3.76
C LYS A 56 -7.70 7.20 2.96
N LYS A 57 -6.96 8.04 2.23
CA LYS A 57 -7.50 9.12 1.41
C LYS A 57 -8.14 8.62 0.11
N PHE A 58 -7.49 7.70 -0.59
CA PHE A 58 -7.84 7.36 -1.97
C PHE A 58 -8.44 5.96 -2.15
N ALA A 59 -8.09 5.01 -1.28
CA ALA A 59 -8.55 3.62 -1.37
C ALA A 59 -8.92 3.04 0.01
N PRO A 60 -9.78 3.70 0.82
CA PRO A 60 -10.00 3.33 2.22
C PRO A 60 -10.54 1.90 2.38
N SER A 61 -11.26 1.38 1.39
CA SER A 61 -11.76 0.00 1.37
C SER A 61 -10.66 -1.07 1.31
N SER A 62 -9.43 -0.72 0.90
CA SER A 62 -8.30 -1.64 0.88
C SER A 62 -7.56 -1.75 2.21
N LEU A 63 -7.83 -0.89 3.19
CA LEU A 63 -7.15 -0.95 4.51
C LEU A 63 -7.34 -2.32 5.19
N LYS A 64 -8.49 -2.96 4.99
CA LYS A 64 -8.77 -4.32 5.49
C LYS A 64 -7.79 -5.40 5.00
N VAL A 65 -7.08 -5.12 3.90
CA VAL A 65 -6.11 -6.04 3.27
C VAL A 65 -4.74 -5.99 3.95
N PHE A 66 -4.36 -4.80 4.45
CA PHE A 66 -3.02 -4.50 4.98
C PHE A 66 -2.99 -4.39 6.52
N GLY A 67 -4.13 -4.51 7.20
CA GLY A 67 -4.23 -4.32 8.65
C GLY A 67 -4.27 -2.84 9.08
N GLU A 68 -4.52 -2.60 10.37
CA GLU A 68 -4.45 -1.25 10.94
C GLU A 68 -3.00 -0.75 10.99
N THR A 69 -2.82 0.57 10.88
CA THR A 69 -1.51 1.25 10.91
C THR A 69 -0.66 0.71 12.07
N PRO A 70 0.59 0.26 11.85
CA PRO A 70 1.47 -0.08 12.95
C PRO A 70 1.62 1.14 13.84
N VAL A 71 1.21 1.01 15.11
CA VAL A 71 1.48 2.01 16.13
C VAL A 71 2.97 1.93 16.43
N VAL A 72 3.74 2.79 15.78
CA VAL A 72 5.15 3.03 16.15
C VAL A 72 5.17 4.01 17.32
#